data_AF-A0A3B9GDP6-F1
#
_entry.id   AF-A0A3B9GDP6-F1
#
_cell.length_a   1.000
_cell.length_b   1.000
_cell.length_c   1.000
_cell.angle_alpha   90.00
_cell.angle_beta   90.00
_cell.angle_gamma   90.00
#
_symmetry.space_group_name_H-M   'P 1'
#
loop_
_entity.id
_entity.type
_entity.pdbx_description
1 polymer ?
#
loop_
_entity_poly.entity_id
_entity_poly.type
_entity_poly.pdbx_seq_one_letter_code
_entity_poly.pdbx_strand_id
1 'polypeptide(L)' 'LNSWPDNGNLDKARRLLWPIKQKYGQKISWADLMILSGNVALESMGFKTFGFGGGRADVWEAQEDIYWGPESEWLAK' A
#
# COMPACT_ATOMS: atom_id res chain seq x y z
N LEU A 1 0.81 7.34 8.14
CA LEU A 1 0.63 5.89 7.90
C LEU A 1 1.94 5.10 7.77
N ASN A 2 2.93 5.56 7.00
CA ASN A 2 4.19 4.83 6.75
C ASN A 2 5.01 4.42 7.99
N SER A 3 4.75 5.03 9.15
CA SER A 3 5.47 4.81 10.41
C SER A 3 4.57 4.37 11.58
N TRP A 4 3.33 3.95 11.33
CA TRP A 4 2.51 3.33 12.38
C TRP A 4 3.18 2.04 12.89
N PRO A 5 3.07 1.70 14.20
CA PRO A 5 3.64 0.48 14.74
C PRO A 5 3.20 -0.79 13.99
N ASP A 6 1.92 -0.87 13.62
CA ASP A 6 1.36 -2.01 12.86
C ASP A 6 1.93 -2.13 11.44
N ASN A 7 2.49 -1.05 10.89
CA ASN A 7 3.11 -1.04 9.58
C ASN A 7 4.61 -1.37 9.63
N GLY A 8 5.10 -1.91 10.75
CA GLY A 8 6.47 -2.38 10.90
C GLY A 8 6.87 -3.32 9.76
N ASN A 9 8.04 -3.08 9.17
CA ASN A 9 8.60 -3.78 8.01
C ASN A 9 7.84 -3.64 6.66
N LEU A 10 6.69 -2.97 6.60
CA LEU A 10 6.03 -2.73 5.31
C LEU A 10 6.82 -1.75 4.42
N ASP A 11 7.77 -1.00 4.97
CA ASP A 11 8.78 -0.26 4.21
C ASP A 11 9.62 -1.19 3.31
N LYS A 12 10.00 -2.37 3.82
CA LYS A 12 10.73 -3.38 3.06
C LYS A 12 9.86 -3.99 1.97
N ALA A 13 8.60 -4.30 2.29
CA ALA A 13 7.64 -4.81 1.31
C ALA A 13 7.45 -3.82 0.13
N ARG A 14 7.26 -2.51 0.42
CA ARG A 14 7.19 -1.47 -0.62
C ARG A 14 8.48 -1.39 -1.43
N ARG A 15 9.64 -1.54 -0.78
CA ARG A 15 10.94 -1.53 -1.48
C ARG A 15 11.10 -2.69 -2.46
N LEU A 16 10.58 -3.88 -2.13
CA LEU A 16 10.61 -5.03 -3.04
C LEU A 16 9.79 -4.79 -4.32
N LEU A 17 8.75 -3.95 -4.26
CA LEU A 17 7.94 -3.57 -5.42
C LEU A 17 8.57 -2.46 -6.27
N TRP A 18 9.60 -1.76 -5.77
CA TRP A 18 10.22 -0.64 -6.47
C TRP A 18 10.70 -0.97 -7.89
N PRO A 19 11.40 -2.09 -8.16
CA PRO A 19 11.82 -2.42 -9.51
C PRO A 19 10.65 -2.54 -10.51
N ILE A 20 9.49 -3.02 -10.04
CA ILE A 20 8.26 -3.09 -10.86
C ILE A 20 7.72 -1.69 -11.11
N LYS A 21 7.63 -0.84 -10.07
CA LYS A 21 7.21 0.55 -10.22
C LYS A 21 8.13 1.31 -11.18
N GLN A 22 9.44 1.12 -11.07
CA GLN A 22 10.43 1.74 -11.94
C GLN A 22 10.26 1.31 -13.40
N LYS A 23 10.02 0.01 -13.64
CA LYS A 23 9.82 -0.55 -14.98
C LYS A 23 8.58 0.01 -15.68
N TYR A 24 7.45 0.12 -14.96
CA TYR A 24 6.17 0.54 -15.55
C TYR A 24 5.89 2.05 -15.41
N GLY A 25 6.71 2.77 -14.63
CA GLY A 25 6.67 4.23 -14.52
C GLY A 25 5.27 4.74 -14.14
N GLN A 26 4.78 5.73 -14.87
CA GLN A 26 3.46 6.34 -14.64
C GLN A 26 2.28 5.49 -15.16
N LYS A 27 2.53 4.35 -15.84
CA LYS A 27 1.45 3.48 -16.31
C LYS A 27 0.74 2.72 -15.17
N ILE A 28 1.34 2.71 -13.98
CA ILE A 28 0.74 2.18 -12.76
C ILE A 28 1.14 3.06 -11.57
N SER A 29 0.15 3.45 -10.77
CA SER A 29 0.37 4.19 -9.54
C SER A 29 0.91 3.27 -8.44
N TRP A 30 1.55 3.83 -7.41
CA TRP A 30 1.85 3.09 -6.19
C TRP A 30 0.57 2.58 -5.52
N ALA A 31 -0.48 3.41 -5.51
CA ALA A 31 -1.78 3.03 -4.97
C ALA A 31 -2.33 1.74 -5.61
N ASP A 32 -2.34 1.65 -6.94
CA ASP A 32 -2.79 0.44 -7.63
C ASP A 32 -1.79 -0.71 -7.51
N LEU A 33 -0.48 -0.44 -7.59
CA LEU A 33 0.54 -1.47 -7.51
C LEU A 33 0.51 -2.23 -6.17
N MET A 34 0.30 -1.53 -5.05
CA MET A 34 0.23 -2.16 -3.74
C MET A 34 -0.95 -3.14 -3.65
N ILE A 35 -2.13 -2.76 -4.16
CA ILE A 35 -3.32 -3.60 -4.13
C ILE A 35 -3.21 -4.76 -5.13
N LEU A 36 -2.74 -4.48 -6.35
CA LEU A 36 -2.53 -5.50 -7.38
C LEU A 36 -1.56 -6.58 -6.90
N SER A 37 -0.50 -6.19 -6.17
CA SER A 37 0.47 -7.13 -5.62
C SER A 37 -0.17 -8.12 -4.63
N GLY A 38 -1.10 -7.65 -3.80
CA GLY A 38 -1.88 -8.51 -2.91
C GLY A 38 -2.80 -9.48 -3.66
N ASN A 39 -3.53 -8.98 -4.67
CA ASN A 39 -4.39 -9.81 -5.52
C ASN A 39 -3.59 -10.92 -6.24
N VAL A 40 -2.47 -10.55 -6.87
CA VAL A 40 -1.61 -11.50 -7.59
C VAL A 40 -0.97 -12.50 -6.63
N ALA A 41 -0.58 -12.08 -5.43
CA ALA A 41 -0.04 -13.00 -4.42
C ALA A 41 -1.07 -14.08 -4.05
N LEU A 42 -2.33 -13.71 -3.81
CA LEU A 42 -3.41 -14.66 -3.54
C LEU A 42 -3.60 -15.65 -4.71
N GLU A 43 -3.68 -15.15 -5.94
CA GLU A 43 -3.85 -15.97 -7.14
C GLU A 43 -2.68 -16.94 -7.33
N SER A 44 -1.45 -16.47 -7.11
CA SER A 44 -0.24 -17.30 -7.21
C SER A 44 -0.21 -18.43 -6.17
N MET A 45 -0.90 -18.27 -5.04
CA MET A 45 -1.02 -19.27 -3.98
C MET A 45 -2.31 -20.10 -4.08
N GLY A 46 -3.02 -20.06 -5.22
CA GLY A 46 -4.17 -20.90 -5.51
C GLY A 46 -5.52 -20.35 -5.02
N PHE A 47 -5.57 -19.10 -4.55
CA PHE A 47 -6.81 -18.44 -4.18
C PHE A 47 -7.38 -17.63 -5.34
N LYS A 48 -8.57 -17.97 -5.82
CA LYS A 48 -9.25 -17.21 -6.87
C LYS A 48 -9.84 -15.92 -6.31
N THR A 49 -9.34 -14.79 -6.76
CA THR A 49 -9.92 -13.48 -6.42
C THR A 49 -11.20 -13.23 -7.24
N PHE A 50 -12.02 -12.27 -6.79
CA PHE A 50 -13.20 -11.85 -7.52
C PHE A 50 -12.84 -11.07 -8.80
N GLY A 51 -11.73 -10.34 -8.78
CA GLY A 51 -11.25 -9.48 -9.86
C GLY A 51 -10.39 -8.34 -9.33
N PHE A 52 -9.93 -7.47 -10.24
CA PHE A 52 -9.15 -6.28 -9.91
C PHE A 52 -9.53 -5.10 -10.82
N GLY A 53 -9.62 -3.91 -10.23
CA GLY A 53 -9.82 -2.65 -10.94
C GLY A 53 -8.78 -1.61 -10.53
N GLY A 54 -8.07 -1.07 -11.52
CA GLY A 54 -7.15 0.06 -11.35
C GLY A 54 -7.85 1.41 -11.52
N GLY A 55 -7.08 2.49 -11.44
CA GLY A 55 -7.55 3.86 -11.60
C GLY A 55 -7.26 4.77 -10.40
N ARG A 56 -6.54 4.29 -9.38
CA ARG A 56 -6.16 5.12 -8.23
C ARG A 56 -4.99 6.01 -8.64
N ALA A 57 -5.13 7.32 -8.51
CA ALA A 57 -4.02 8.25 -8.69
C ALA A 57 -3.09 8.23 -7.46
N ASP A 58 -1.79 8.42 -7.68
CA ASP A 58 -0.86 8.67 -6.59
C ASP A 58 -1.08 10.07 -6.01
N VAL A 59 -0.91 10.19 -4.70
CA VAL A 59 -0.83 11.47 -3.99
C VAL A 59 0.62 11.75 -3.61
N TRP A 60 0.97 13.03 -3.54
CA TRP A 60 2.37 13.47 -3.38
C TRP A 60 2.69 13.98 -1.98
N GLU A 61 1.69 14.09 -1.12
CA GLU A 61 1.80 14.56 0.26
C GLU A 61 0.88 13.77 1.19
N ALA A 62 1.13 13.88 2.49
CA ALA A 62 0.29 13.25 3.48
C ALA A 62 -1.06 13.98 3.57
N GLN A 63 -2.14 13.24 3.78
CA GLN A 63 -3.44 13.81 4.07
C GLN A 63 -3.48 14.27 5.54
N GLU A 64 -3.81 15.54 5.76
CA GLU A 64 -3.88 16.18 7.09
C GLU A 64 -5.32 16.32 7.59
N ASP A 65 -6.31 16.10 6.74
CA ASP A 65 -7.74 16.23 7.03
C ASP A 65 -8.34 15.00 7.73
N ILE A 66 -7.53 14.00 8.04
CA ILE A 66 -7.97 12.76 8.69
C ILE A 66 -7.73 12.87 10.20
N TYR A 67 -8.83 12.85 10.96
CA TYR A 67 -8.77 12.70 12.41
C TYR A 67 -8.51 11.22 12.78
N TRP A 68 -7.26 10.89 13.13
CA TRP A 68 -6.83 9.53 13.46
C TRP A 68 -7.13 9.08 14.90
N GLY A 69 -7.52 10.00 15.77
CA GLY A 69 -7.80 9.74 17.19
C GLY A 69 -7.27 10.87 18.10
N PRO A 70 -7.77 10.96 19.34
CA PRO A 70 -7.32 11.95 20.33
C PRO A 70 -6.01 11.58 21.04
N GLU A 71 -5.51 10.37 20.88
CA GLU A 71 -4.42 9.81 21.69
C GLU A 71 -3.07 10.46 21.37
N SER A 72 -2.23 10.64 22.41
CA SER A 72 -0.87 11.16 22.28
C SER A 72 0.22 10.07 22.29
N GLU A 73 -0.15 8.82 22.56
CA GLU A 73 0.76 7.67 22.61
C GLU A 73 0.21 6.51 21.79
N TRP A 74 1.07 5.85 21.02
CA TRP A 74 0.69 4.68 20.23
C TRP A 74 0.40 3.47 21.13
N LEU A 75 -0.72 2.79 20.88
CA LEU A 75 -1.06 1.52 21.53
C LEU A 75 -1.06 1.59 23.07
N ALA A 76 -1.36 2.76 23.64
CA ALA A 76 -1.47 2.95 25.08
C ALA A 76 -2.45 1.91 25.67
N LYS A 77 -2.08 1.36 26.83
CA LYS A 77 -2.85 0.32 27.53
C LYS A 77 -3.98 0.89 28.36
#